data_AF-A0AA88XUD5-F1
#
_entry.id   AF-A0AA88XUD5-F1
#
_cell.length_a   1.000
_cell.length_b   1.000
_cell.length_c   1.000
_cell.angle_alpha   90.00
_cell.angle_beta   90.00
_cell.angle_gamma   90.00
#
_symmetry.space_group_name_H-M   'P 1'
#
loop_
_entity.id
_entity.type
_entity.pdbx_description
1 polymer ?
#
loop_
_entity_poly.entity_id
_entity_poly.type
_entity_poly.pdbx_seq_one_letter_code
_entity_poly.pdbx_strand_id
1 'polypeptide(L)'
;MAECTKEVNEHLNVSYLTSDGDSKAFAGLKSVQKGHCEPLKDIRHLSLSMKRQISNAPFSSTAFSGRNKSALQNRFASDVKARCVAELTEAVQPEVPEKSNAWNY
;
A
#
# COMPACT_ATOMS: atom_id res chain seq x y z
N MET A 1 19.26 -9.65 11.60
CA MET A 1 18.01 -9.21 12.26
C MET A 1 17.78 -9.90 13.58
N ALA A 2 17.65 -11.23 13.66
CA ALA A 2 17.35 -11.92 14.93
C ALA A 2 18.30 -11.58 16.09
N GLU A 3 19.61 -11.44 15.84
CA GLU A 3 20.61 -11.10 16.86
C GLU A 3 20.48 -9.66 17.35
N CYS A 4 20.45 -8.69 16.44
CA CYS A 4 20.15 -7.28 16.74
C CYS A 4 18.79 -7.11 17.45
N THR A 5 17.76 -7.86 17.04
CA THR A 5 16.47 -7.86 17.71
C THR A 5 16.55 -8.39 19.14
N LYS A 6 17.39 -9.40 19.38
CA LYS A 6 17.56 -9.99 20.71
C LYS A 6 18.15 -8.97 21.67
N GLU A 7 19.20 -8.26 21.26
CA GLU A 7 19.81 -7.17 22.03
C GLU A 7 18.81 -6.05 22.33
N VAL A 8 18.01 -5.65 21.34
CA VAL A 8 16.98 -4.61 21.55
C VAL A 8 15.88 -5.08 22.50
N ASN A 9 15.45 -6.34 22.39
CA ASN A 9 14.37 -6.91 23.20
C ASN A 9 14.76 -7.16 24.67
N GLU A 10 16.05 -7.05 25.03
CA GLU A 10 16.50 -7.07 26.43
C GLU A 10 16.07 -5.81 27.19
N HIS A 11 15.82 -4.70 26.49
CA HIS A 11 15.51 -3.41 27.11
C HIS A 11 14.27 -2.71 26.53
N LEU A 12 13.85 -3.04 25.30
CA LEU A 12 12.81 -2.35 24.56
C LEU A 12 11.91 -3.31 23.81
N ASN A 13 10.61 -3.03 23.80
CA ASN A 13 9.63 -3.78 23.00
C ASN A 13 9.42 -3.06 21.66
N VAL A 14 9.62 -3.75 20.54
CA VAL A 14 9.43 -3.19 19.19
C VAL A 14 7.97 -3.34 18.77
N SER A 15 7.22 -2.24 18.74
CA SER A 15 5.80 -2.26 18.36
C SER A 15 5.57 -2.31 16.84
N TYR A 16 6.48 -1.72 16.05
CA TYR A 16 6.34 -1.58 14.59
C TYR A 16 7.68 -1.86 13.90
N LEU A 17 7.66 -2.63 12.81
CA LEU A 17 8.81 -2.84 11.93
C LEU A 17 8.44 -2.43 10.52
N THR A 18 9.15 -1.45 9.96
CA THR A 18 9.05 -1.15 8.52
C THR A 18 10.14 -1.90 7.77
N SER A 19 9.78 -2.70 6.77
CA SER A 19 10.74 -3.38 5.90
C SER A 19 10.46 -3.13 4.42
N ASP A 20 11.50 -3.31 3.60
CA ASP A 20 11.42 -3.28 2.14
C ASP A 20 10.75 -4.55 1.54
N GLY A 21 9.86 -5.19 2.29
CA GLY A 21 9.29 -6.48 1.91
C GLY A 21 10.22 -7.67 2.11
N ASP A 22 11.32 -7.52 2.88
CA ASP A 22 12.11 -8.65 3.34
C ASP A 22 11.32 -9.45 4.38
N SER A 23 10.70 -10.55 3.92
CA SER A 23 9.92 -11.46 4.74
C SER A 23 10.78 -12.18 5.80
N LYS A 24 12.10 -12.29 5.58
CA LYS A 24 13.02 -12.91 6.54
C LYS A 24 13.31 -11.99 7.72
N ALA A 25 13.34 -10.68 7.49
CA ALA A 25 13.53 -9.68 8.54
C ALA A 25 12.39 -9.71 9.57
N PHE A 26 11.14 -9.76 9.10
CA PHE A 26 9.97 -9.87 9.99
C PHE A 26 9.88 -11.24 10.67
N ALA A 27 10.19 -12.33 9.96
CA ALA A 27 10.21 -13.67 10.56
C ALA A 27 11.20 -13.78 11.72
N GLY A 28 12.40 -13.19 11.57
CA GLY A 28 13.41 -13.13 12.63
C GLY A 28 13.00 -12.26 13.82
N LEU A 29 12.23 -11.19 13.59
CA LEU A 29 11.71 -10.36 14.68
C LEU A 29 10.63 -11.10 15.48
N LYS A 30 9.69 -11.74 14.78
CA LYS A 30 8.61 -12.54 15.38
C LYS A 30 9.12 -13.74 16.17
N SER A 31 10.26 -14.33 15.77
CA SER A 31 10.84 -15.46 16.51
C SER A 31 11.54 -15.05 17.81
N VAL A 32 11.88 -13.77 17.97
CA VAL A 32 12.64 -13.26 19.14
C VAL A 32 11.72 -12.54 20.13
N GLN A 33 10.75 -11.77 19.63
CA GLN A 33 9.81 -11.02 20.46
C GLN A 33 8.45 -11.72 20.48
N LYS A 34 8.00 -12.14 21.67
CA LYS A 34 6.67 -12.77 21.88
C LYS A 34 5.51 -11.75 21.92
N GLY A 35 5.81 -10.46 21.97
CA GLY A 35 4.85 -9.36 22.01
C GLY A 35 4.31 -8.99 20.62
N HIS A 36 3.28 -8.14 20.61
CA HIS A 36 2.70 -7.62 19.37
C HIS A 36 3.72 -6.77 18.60
N CYS A 37 4.00 -7.12 17.35
CA CYS A 37 4.76 -6.31 16.40
C CYS A 37 4.02 -6.25 15.07
N GLU A 38 3.60 -5.04 14.67
CA GLU A 38 2.98 -4.78 13.36
C GLU A 38 4.05 -4.71 12.26
N PRO A 39 3.96 -5.54 11.20
CA PRO A 39 4.77 -5.39 10.00
C PRO A 39 4.21 -4.27 9.12
N LEU A 40 4.95 -3.17 9.02
CA LEU A 40 4.71 -2.10 8.07
C LEU A 40 5.54 -2.32 6.81
N LYS A 41 4.98 -1.96 5.65
CA LYS A 41 5.69 -1.99 4.37
C LYS A 41 6.24 -0.61 4.07
N ASP A 42 7.44 -0.53 3.47
CA ASP A 42 7.88 0.73 2.86
C ASP A 42 6.92 1.07 1.70
N ILE A 43 6.07 2.08 1.92
CA ILE A 43 5.07 2.54 0.96
C ILE A 43 5.74 2.97 -0.34
N ARG A 44 6.94 3.57 -0.30
CA ARG A 44 7.64 4.03 -1.50
C ARG A 44 8.04 2.84 -2.37
N HIS A 45 8.65 1.82 -1.78
CA HIS A 45 9.06 0.63 -2.52
C HIS A 45 7.85 -0.20 -2.98
N LEU A 46 6.78 -0.26 -2.18
CA LEU A 46 5.52 -0.86 -2.59
C LEU A 46 4.94 -0.15 -3.83
N SER A 47 4.84 1.18 -3.81
CA SER A 47 4.34 1.96 -4.94
C SER A 47 5.21 1.80 -6.19
N LEU A 48 6.54 1.78 -6.04
CA LEU A 48 7.47 1.54 -7.14
C LEU A 48 7.33 0.12 -7.71
N SER A 49 7.17 -0.88 -6.86
CA SER A 49 6.93 -2.27 -7.27
C SER A 49 5.60 -2.41 -8.03
N MET A 50 4.52 -1.81 -7.52
CA MET A 50 3.23 -1.79 -8.20
C MET A 50 3.31 -1.07 -9.55
N LYS A 51 3.98 0.09 -9.62
CA LYS A 51 4.22 0.81 -10.87
C LYS A 51 4.95 -0.07 -11.89
N ARG A 52 5.99 -0.79 -11.45
CA ARG A 52 6.74 -1.72 -12.30
C ARG A 52 5.88 -2.89 -12.76
N GLN A 53 5.07 -3.47 -11.89
CA GLN A 53 4.17 -4.58 -12.25
C GLN A 53 3.11 -4.12 -13.26
N ILE A 54 2.48 -2.97 -13.03
CA ILE A 54 1.49 -2.40 -13.95
C ILE A 54 2.13 -2.07 -15.31
N SER A 55 3.33 -1.48 -15.31
CA SER A 55 4.05 -1.16 -16.55
C SER A 55 4.42 -2.39 -17.38
N ASN A 56 4.62 -3.55 -16.74
CA ASN A 56 5.02 -4.78 -17.39
C ASN A 56 3.85 -5.75 -17.61
N ALA A 57 2.67 -5.46 -17.04
CA ALA A 57 1.49 -6.31 -17.17
C ALA A 57 0.96 -6.21 -18.60
N PRO A 58 0.97 -7.29 -19.39
CA PRO A 58 0.34 -7.27 -20.69
C PRO A 58 -1.17 -7.15 -20.52
N PHE A 59 -1.80 -6.27 -21.27
CA PHE A 59 -3.25 -6.28 -21.42
C PHE A 59 -3.71 -7.62 -21.97
N SER A 60 -4.83 -8.12 -21.44
CA SER A 60 -5.44 -9.37 -21.90
C SER A 60 -5.65 -9.34 -23.43
N SER A 61 -5.17 -10.39 -24.10
CA SER A 61 -5.33 -10.57 -25.55
C SER A 61 -6.78 -10.80 -25.95
N THR A 62 -7.59 -11.35 -25.04
CA THR A 62 -9.03 -11.57 -25.25
C THR A 62 -9.84 -10.31 -24.99
N ALA A 63 -9.42 -9.47 -24.05
CA ALA A 63 -10.12 -8.22 -23.74
C ALA A 63 -9.93 -7.13 -24.81
N PHE A 64 -8.79 -7.16 -25.52
CA PHE A 64 -8.47 -6.19 -26.55
C PHE A 64 -8.01 -6.89 -27.83
N SER A 65 -8.98 -7.19 -28.70
CA SER A 65 -8.76 -7.81 -30.01
C SER A 65 -8.95 -6.81 -31.17
N GLY A 66 -8.37 -7.10 -32.34
CA GLY A 66 -8.56 -6.32 -33.57
C GLY A 66 -7.52 -5.22 -33.84
N ARG A 67 -7.73 -4.46 -34.92
CA ARG A 67 -6.76 -3.49 -35.48
C ARG A 67 -6.47 -2.29 -34.58
N ASN A 68 -7.37 -1.95 -33.65
CA ASN A 68 -7.27 -0.75 -32.78
C ASN A 68 -6.89 -1.07 -31.32
N LYS A 69 -6.21 -2.20 -31.10
CA LYS A 69 -5.83 -2.70 -29.77
C LYS A 69 -5.11 -1.66 -28.91
N SER A 70 -4.08 -1.00 -29.44
CA SER A 70 -3.30 -0.01 -28.69
C SER A 70 -4.12 1.22 -28.28
N ALA A 71 -5.01 1.70 -29.14
CA ALA A 71 -5.90 2.83 -28.84
C ALA A 71 -6.89 2.50 -27.71
N LEU A 72 -7.48 1.30 -27.75
CA LEU A 72 -8.41 0.82 -26.70
C LEU A 72 -7.70 0.63 -25.35
N GLN A 73 -6.49 0.07 -25.37
CA GLN A 73 -5.65 -0.10 -24.18
C GLN A 73 -5.30 1.25 -23.53
N ASN A 74 -4.90 2.24 -24.34
CA ASN A 74 -4.56 3.57 -23.85
C ASN A 74 -5.78 4.28 -23.24
N ARG A 75 -6.96 4.15 -23.87
CA ARG A 75 -8.21 4.69 -23.33
C ARG A 75 -8.56 4.04 -22.00
N PHE A 76 -8.51 2.71 -21.93
CA PHE A 76 -8.78 1.97 -20.69
C PHE A 76 -7.81 2.37 -19.56
N ALA A 77 -6.50 2.47 -19.85
CA ALA A 77 -5.52 2.90 -18.85
C ALA A 77 -5.81 4.32 -18.34
N SER A 78 -6.25 5.22 -19.22
CA SER A 78 -6.63 6.59 -18.87
C SER A 78 -7.88 6.62 -17.98
N ASP A 79 -8.89 5.81 -18.30
CA ASP A 79 -10.12 5.70 -17.51
C ASP A 79 -9.84 5.16 -16.10
N VAL A 80 -8.99 4.12 -16.00
CA VAL A 80 -8.57 3.57 -14.70
C VAL A 80 -7.83 4.62 -13.89
N LYS A 81 -6.87 5.33 -14.50
CA LYS A 81 -6.14 6.43 -13.83
C LYS A 81 -7.10 7.50 -13.31
N ALA A 82 -8.06 7.93 -14.12
CA ALA A 82 -9.03 8.95 -13.72
C ALA A 82 -9.83 8.53 -12.48
N ARG A 83 -10.29 7.26 -12.42
CA ARG A 83 -11.01 6.72 -11.26
C ARG A 83 -10.13 6.65 -10.01
N CYS A 84 -8.92 6.11 -10.12
CA CYS A 84 -8.01 6.04 -8.98
C CYS A 84 -7.66 7.42 -8.42
N VAL A 85 -7.50 8.43 -9.30
CA VAL A 85 -7.26 9.81 -8.86
C VAL A 85 -8.49 10.40 -8.16
N ALA A 86 -9.69 10.13 -8.68
CA ALA A 86 -10.93 10.58 -8.04
C ALA A 86 -11.12 9.98 -6.65
N GLU A 87 -10.98 8.65 -6.52
CA GLU A 87 -11.07 7.94 -5.23
C GLU A 87 -9.99 8.42 -4.24
N LEU A 88 -8.75 8.63 -4.71
CA LEU A 88 -7.69 9.17 -3.86
C LEU A 88 -8.03 10.59 -3.39
N THR A 89 -8.60 11.42 -4.25
CA THR A 89 -8.98 12.80 -3.90
C THR A 89 -10.09 12.80 -2.86
N GLU A 90 -11.07 11.90 -2.98
CA GLU A 90 -12.14 11.71 -2.02
C GLU A 90 -11.61 11.23 -0.67
N ALA A 91 -10.72 10.22 -0.66
CA ALA A 91 -10.13 9.68 0.55
C ALA A 91 -9.20 10.66 1.28
N VAL A 92 -8.62 11.63 0.58
CA VAL A 92 -7.74 12.68 1.16
C VAL A 92 -8.55 13.87 1.67
N GLN A 93 -9.86 13.97 1.37
CA GLN A 93 -10.66 15.03 1.95
C GLN A 93 -10.70 14.85 3.47
N PRO A 94 -10.30 15.88 4.25
CA PRO A 94 -10.40 15.82 5.70
C PRO A 94 -11.88 15.66 6.05
N GLU A 95 -12.18 14.75 6.98
CA GLU A 95 -13.53 14.62 7.53
C GLU A 95 -13.98 16.01 7.99
N VAL A 96 -14.98 16.57 7.31
CA VAL A 96 -15.63 17.79 7.77
C VAL A 96 -16.32 17.38 9.07
N PRO A 97 -15.91 17.93 10.24
CA PRO A 97 -16.58 17.58 11.49
C PRO A 97 -18.06 17.92 11.33
N GLU A 98 -18.93 16.94 11.58
CA GLU A 98 -20.37 17.13 11.59
C GLU A 98 -20.68 18.39 12.38
N LYS A 99 -21.43 19.31 11.77
CA LYS A 99 -21.90 20.51 12.46
C LYS A 99 -22.69 20.03 13.67
N SER A 100 -22.09 20.11 14.86
CA SER A 100 -22.79 19.93 16.12
C SER A 100 -23.97 20.89 16.10
N ASN A 101 -25.19 20.35 16.18
CA ASN A 101 -26.41 21.13 16.35
C ASN A 101 -26.32 21.89 17.68
N ALA A 102 -25.69 23.05 17.64
CA ALA A 102 -25.84 24.06 18.66
C ALA A 102 -27.24 24.64 18.50
N TRP A 103 -27.96 24.69 19.62
CA TRP A 103 -29.29 25.29 19.81
C TRP A 103 -30.47 24.39 19.46
N ASN A 104 -31.02 23.75 20.51
CA ASN A 104 -32.45 23.87 20.80
C ASN A 104 -32.63 23.97 22.32
N TYR A 105 -33.53 24.89 22.67
CA TYR A 105 -33.76 25.55 23.96
C TYR A 105 -34.05 24.64 25.15
#